data_AF-A0A821XMB9-F1
#
_entry.id   AF-A0A821XMB9-F1
#
_cell.length_a   1.000
_cell.length_b   1.000
_cell.length_c   1.000
_cell.angle_alpha   90.00
_cell.angle_beta   90.00
_cell.angle_gamma   90.00
#
_symmetry.space_group_name_H-M   'P 1'
#
loop_
_entity.id
_entity.type
_entity.pdbx_description
1 polymer ?
#
loop_
_entity_poly.entity_id
_entity_poly.type
_entity_poly.pdbx_seq_one_letter_code
_entity_poly.pdbx_strand_id
1 'polypeptide(L)'
;MTNSSNNTFINLKNETRASFTAYYPLALITVGTLLNTFTFIILCQPAFKNTAAKPTIHYMRAIAIFDIIMLYGWNFDHYLLEVHGYTLQLYSVPFCKICSFLNYFTPQMSAWLRVFICLDRYLPLSTRI
;
A
#
# COMPACT_ATOMS: atom_id res chain seq x y z
N MET A 1 42.67 -5.82 21.19
CA MET A 1 41.75 -6.92 20.81
C MET A 1 40.28 -6.49 20.65
N THR A 2 39.92 -5.22 20.89
CA THR A 2 38.53 -4.70 20.81
C THR A 2 38.02 -4.37 19.39
N ASN A 3 38.90 -4.21 18.39
CA ASN A 3 38.48 -3.85 17.02
C ASN A 3 37.83 -4.99 16.23
N SER A 4 38.17 -6.25 16.51
CA SER A 4 37.62 -7.39 15.74
C SER A 4 36.16 -7.66 16.07
N SER A 5 35.78 -7.59 17.36
CA SER A 5 34.40 -7.81 17.83
C SER A 5 33.44 -6.68 17.42
N ASN A 6 33.92 -5.44 17.38
CA ASN A 6 33.11 -4.31 16.90
C ASN A 6 32.80 -4.43 15.40
N ASN A 7 33.79 -4.85 14.59
CA ASN A 7 33.60 -5.00 13.15
C ASN A 7 32.64 -6.14 12.80
N THR A 8 32.69 -7.27 13.53
CA THR A 8 31.76 -8.38 13.34
C THR A 8 30.33 -8.02 13.73
N PHE A 9 30.13 -7.32 14.85
CA PHE A 9 28.80 -6.87 15.27
C PHE A 9 28.17 -5.86 14.30
N ILE A 10 28.98 -4.93 13.77
CA ILE A 10 28.54 -3.96 12.76
C ILE A 10 28.14 -4.68 11.46
N ASN A 11 28.94 -5.64 10.99
CA ASN A 11 28.62 -6.43 9.80
C ASN A 11 27.33 -7.25 9.98
N LEU A 12 27.16 -7.91 11.12
CA LEU A 12 25.94 -8.67 11.41
C LEU A 12 24.69 -7.77 11.42
N LYS A 13 24.80 -6.58 12.01
CA LYS A 13 23.72 -5.58 12.03
C LYS A 13 23.40 -5.06 10.63
N ASN A 14 24.41 -4.88 9.79
CA ASN A 14 24.24 -4.42 8.41
C ASN A 14 23.60 -5.51 7.53
N GLU A 15 24.03 -6.77 7.64
CA GLU A 15 23.41 -7.90 6.94
C GLU A 15 21.96 -8.13 7.35
N THR A 16 21.66 -8.02 8.65
CA THR A 16 20.28 -8.15 9.16
C THR A 16 19.39 -7.02 8.63
N ARG A 17 19.91 -5.78 8.59
CA ARG A 17 19.19 -4.64 8.02
C ARG A 17 18.93 -4.81 6.53
N ALA A 18 19.94 -5.21 5.76
CA ALA A 18 19.79 -5.46 4.33
C ALA A 18 18.74 -6.56 4.05
N SER A 19 18.79 -7.66 4.81
CA SER A 19 17.80 -8.74 4.69
C SER A 19 16.39 -8.27 5.05
N PHE A 20 16.24 -7.52 6.13
CA PHE A 20 14.93 -6.99 6.54
C PHE A 20 14.38 -6.02 5.49
N THR A 21 15.18 -5.10 4.99
CA THR A 21 14.78 -4.14 3.94
C THR A 21 14.37 -4.82 2.64
N ALA A 22 14.97 -5.97 2.29
CA ALA A 22 14.60 -6.72 1.09
C ALA A 22 13.31 -7.56 1.24
N TYR A 23 13.15 -8.29 2.35
CA TYR A 23 12.02 -9.21 2.52
C TYR A 23 10.75 -8.56 3.09
N TYR A 24 10.89 -7.48 3.85
CA TYR A 24 9.74 -6.78 4.43
C TYR A 24 8.78 -6.19 3.38
N PRO A 25 9.23 -5.51 2.30
CA PRO A 25 8.36 -5.05 1.22
C PRO A 25 7.63 -6.20 0.53
N LEU A 26 8.29 -7.34 0.33
CA LEU A 26 7.66 -8.51 -0.30
C LEU A 26 6.56 -9.11 0.59
N ALA A 27 6.80 -9.20 1.90
CA ALA A 27 5.77 -9.61 2.86
C ALA A 27 4.58 -8.63 2.86
N LEU A 28 4.84 -7.33 2.82
CA LEU A 28 3.77 -6.32 2.75
C LEU A 28 2.96 -6.41 1.46
N ILE A 29 3.61 -6.60 0.29
CA ILE A 29 2.91 -6.78 -0.98
C ILE A 29 2.05 -8.03 -0.91
N THR A 30 2.60 -9.18 -0.51
CA THR A 30 1.86 -10.45 -0.50
C THR A 30 0.67 -10.41 0.47
N VAL A 31 0.87 -10.03 1.72
CA VAL A 31 -0.20 -9.95 2.72
C VAL A 31 -1.21 -8.85 2.35
N GLY A 32 -0.71 -7.67 1.98
CA GLY A 32 -1.56 -6.53 1.65
C GLY A 32 -2.42 -6.76 0.40
N THR A 33 -1.89 -7.41 -0.63
CA THR A 33 -2.66 -7.75 -1.83
C THR A 33 -3.73 -8.79 -1.52
N LEU A 34 -3.40 -9.87 -0.80
CA LEU A 34 -4.38 -10.87 -0.39
C LEU A 34 -5.53 -10.24 0.41
N LEU A 35 -5.22 -9.46 1.44
CA LEU A 35 -6.24 -8.83 2.29
C LEU A 35 -7.11 -7.82 1.53
N ASN A 36 -6.52 -6.97 0.68
CA ASN A 36 -7.28 -6.01 -0.11
C ASN A 36 -8.11 -6.69 -1.21
N THR A 37 -7.58 -7.74 -1.85
CA THR A 37 -8.34 -8.53 -2.83
C THR A 37 -9.50 -9.27 -2.18
N PHE A 38 -9.30 -9.90 -1.01
CA PHE A 38 -10.40 -10.50 -0.25
C PHE A 38 -11.47 -9.46 0.12
N THR A 39 -11.04 -8.28 0.58
CA THR A 39 -11.94 -7.17 0.88
C THR A 39 -12.77 -6.77 -0.35
N PHE A 40 -12.13 -6.63 -1.51
CA PHE A 40 -12.81 -6.33 -2.76
C PHE A 40 -13.81 -7.42 -3.17
N ILE A 41 -13.41 -8.70 -3.09
CA ILE A 41 -14.27 -9.84 -3.44
C ILE A 41 -15.50 -9.88 -2.54
N ILE A 42 -15.31 -9.76 -1.21
CA ILE A 42 -16.41 -9.75 -0.24
C ILE A 42 -17.35 -8.58 -0.52
N LEU A 43 -16.82 -7.38 -0.74
CA LEU A 43 -17.63 -6.19 -1.02
C LEU A 43 -18.38 -6.30 -2.35
N CYS A 44 -17.89 -7.07 -3.32
CA CYS A 44 -18.54 -7.31 -4.61
C CYS A 44 -19.67 -8.36 -4.56
N GLN A 45 -19.82 -9.09 -3.44
CA GLN A 45 -20.87 -10.10 -3.32
C GLN A 45 -22.28 -9.47 -3.41
N PRO A 46 -23.26 -10.20 -3.99
CA PRO A 46 -24.62 -9.71 -4.17
C PRO A 46 -25.36 -9.41 -2.86
N ALA A 47 -24.87 -9.92 -1.72
CA ALA A 47 -25.36 -9.54 -0.39
C ALA A 47 -25.22 -8.03 -0.11
N PHE A 48 -24.25 -7.36 -0.74
CA PHE A 48 -24.01 -5.91 -0.63
C PHE A 48 -24.61 -5.10 -1.78
N LYS A 49 -25.45 -5.73 -2.62
CA LYS A 49 -26.02 -5.14 -3.86
C LYS A 49 -27.14 -4.12 -3.59
N ASN A 50 -27.61 -4.01 -2.34
CA ASN A 50 -28.49 -2.92 -1.89
C ASN A 50 -27.70 -1.61 -1.66
N THR A 51 -26.77 -1.32 -2.58
CA THR A 51 -25.72 -0.30 -2.47
C THR A 51 -26.24 1.11 -2.71
N ALA A 52 -27.42 1.25 -3.33
CA ALA A 52 -28.08 2.55 -3.54
C ALA A 52 -28.36 3.30 -2.22
N ALA A 53 -28.47 2.59 -1.10
CA ALA A 53 -28.69 3.18 0.23
C ALA A 53 -27.40 3.42 1.04
N LYS A 54 -26.22 2.97 0.56
CA LYS A 54 -24.96 2.97 1.35
C LYS A 54 -23.75 3.36 0.48
N PRO A 55 -23.50 4.66 0.26
CA PRO A 55 -22.34 5.13 -0.52
C PRO A 55 -20.99 4.68 0.09
N THR A 56 -20.95 4.41 1.40
CA THR A 56 -19.79 3.87 2.11
C THR A 56 -19.17 2.64 1.42
N ILE A 57 -19.98 1.74 0.85
CA ILE A 57 -19.50 0.50 0.22
C ILE A 57 -18.72 0.80 -1.06
N HIS A 58 -19.11 1.83 -1.82
CA HIS A 58 -18.39 2.27 -3.01
C HIS A 58 -17.03 2.85 -2.65
N TYR A 59 -16.97 3.67 -1.60
CA TYR A 59 -15.71 4.21 -1.10
C TYR A 59 -14.77 3.10 -0.60
N MET A 60 -15.28 2.09 0.11
CA MET A 60 -14.47 0.95 0.57
C MET A 60 -13.89 0.12 -0.58
N ARG A 61 -14.65 -0.10 -1.66
CA ARG A 61 -14.13 -0.77 -2.87
C ARG A 61 -13.03 0.05 -3.53
N ALA A 62 -13.22 1.37 -3.64
CA ALA A 62 -12.21 2.27 -4.20
C ALA A 62 -10.92 2.26 -3.34
N ILE A 63 -11.04 2.30 -2.01
CA ILE A 63 -9.90 2.20 -1.09
C ILE A 63 -9.13 0.90 -1.33
N ALA A 64 -9.80 -0.25 -1.42
CA ALA A 64 -9.11 -1.53 -1.66
C ALA A 64 -8.30 -1.52 -2.96
N ILE A 65 -8.80 -0.89 -4.02
CA ILE A 65 -8.07 -0.74 -5.30
C ILE A 65 -6.86 0.18 -5.12
N PHE A 66 -7.04 1.35 -4.52
CA PHE A 66 -5.94 2.29 -4.29
C PHE A 66 -4.88 1.70 -3.35
N ASP A 67 -5.27 0.96 -2.31
CA ASP A 67 -4.36 0.30 -1.39
C ASP A 67 -3.53 -0.79 -2.10
N ILE A 68 -4.09 -1.51 -3.08
CA ILE A 68 -3.32 -2.42 -3.94
C ILE A 68 -2.35 -1.64 -4.84
N ILE A 69 -2.81 -0.56 -5.48
CA ILE A 69 -1.97 0.26 -6.37
C ILE A 69 -0.77 0.85 -5.61
N MET A 70 -0.96 1.36 -4.38
CA MET A 70 0.16 1.89 -3.59
C MET A 70 1.15 0.82 -3.15
N LEU A 71 0.67 -0.40 -2.86
CA LEU A 71 1.54 -1.52 -2.50
C LEU A 71 2.48 -1.83 -3.67
N TYR A 72 1.95 -1.94 -4.88
CA TYR A 72 2.75 -2.18 -6.08
C TYR A 72 3.56 -0.95 -6.54
N GLY A 73 3.13 0.27 -6.26
CA GLY A 73 3.86 1.47 -6.66
C GLY A 73 5.17 1.66 -5.86
N TRP A 74 5.09 1.54 -4.54
CA TRP A 74 6.23 1.83 -3.66
C TRP A 74 7.02 0.57 -3.29
N ASN A 75 6.34 -0.49 -2.85
CA ASN A 75 7.03 -1.66 -2.29
C ASN A 75 7.65 -2.53 -3.38
N PHE A 76 7.01 -2.62 -4.56
CA PHE A 76 7.54 -3.42 -5.66
C PHE A 76 8.79 -2.78 -6.26
N ASP A 77 8.81 -1.44 -6.38
CA ASP A 77 9.97 -0.69 -6.86
C ASP A 77 11.15 -0.81 -5.89
N HIS A 78 10.89 -0.76 -4.58
CA HIS A 78 11.90 -0.98 -3.55
C HIS A 78 12.44 -2.41 -3.54
N TYR A 79 11.57 -3.41 -3.68
CA TYR A 79 11.97 -4.82 -3.79
C TYR A 79 12.85 -5.08 -5.02
N LEU A 80 12.49 -4.53 -6.18
CA LEU A 80 13.27 -4.67 -7.41
C LEU A 80 14.64 -4.01 -7.30
N LEU A 81 14.71 -2.83 -6.68
CA LEU A 81 15.98 -2.15 -6.46
C LEU A 81 16.91 -2.96 -5.54
N GLU A 82 16.40 -3.46 -4.42
CA GLU A 82 17.21 -4.20 -3.44
C GLU A 82 17.64 -5.59 -3.93
N VAL A 83 16.76 -6.31 -4.66
CA VAL A 83 17.04 -7.70 -5.08
C VAL A 83 17.66 -7.79 -6.48
N HIS A 84 17.22 -6.96 -7.42
CA HIS A 84 17.65 -7.04 -8.83
C HIS A 84 18.55 -5.88 -9.26
N GLY A 85 18.75 -4.86 -8.41
CA GLY A 85 19.63 -3.73 -8.70
C GLY A 85 19.09 -2.76 -9.75
N TYR A 86 17.80 -2.86 -10.12
CA TYR A 86 17.16 -1.93 -11.06
C TYR A 86 15.80 -1.45 -10.54
N THR A 87 15.43 -0.25 -10.98
CA THR A 87 14.19 0.43 -10.63
C THR A 87 13.25 0.42 -11.84
N LEU A 88 11.95 0.20 -11.65
CA LEU A 88 10.97 0.27 -12.76
C LEU A 88 10.94 1.66 -13.42
N GLN A 89 11.25 2.67 -12.63
CA GLN A 89 11.38 4.06 -13.08
C GLN A 89 12.51 4.24 -14.10
N LEU A 90 13.56 3.42 -14.06
CA LEU A 90 14.70 3.49 -14.99
C LEU A 90 14.45 2.70 -16.28
N TYR A 91 13.38 1.89 -16.35
CA TYR A 91 13.08 1.10 -17.54
C TYR A 91 12.65 1.98 -18.72
N SER A 92 11.80 2.99 -18.49
CA SER A 92 11.45 3.96 -19.52
C SER A 92 10.93 5.29 -18.95
N VAL A 93 11.18 6.39 -19.68
CA VAL A 93 10.71 7.74 -19.34
C VAL A 93 9.19 7.83 -19.08
N PRO A 94 8.30 7.23 -19.90
CA PRO A 94 6.87 7.25 -19.61
C PRO A 94 6.50 6.48 -18.33
N PHE A 95 7.13 5.32 -18.08
CA PHE A 95 6.89 4.56 -16.84
C PHE A 95 7.29 5.35 -15.60
N CYS A 96 8.45 6.02 -15.63
CA CYS A 96 8.88 6.90 -14.54
C CYS A 96 7.81 7.93 -14.17
N LYS A 97 7.29 8.66 -15.18
CA LYS A 97 6.26 9.69 -14.95
C LYS A 97 4.98 9.09 -14.37
N ILE A 98 4.52 7.96 -14.90
CA ILE A 98 3.30 7.28 -14.42
C ILE A 98 3.49 6.77 -13.00
N CYS A 99 4.61 6.10 -12.71
CA CYS A 99 4.91 5.58 -11.38
C CYS A 99 5.06 6.71 -10.35
N SER A 100 5.79 7.79 -10.66
CA SER A 100 5.87 8.97 -9.78
C SER A 100 4.51 9.60 -9.53
N PHE A 101 3.68 9.75 -10.58
CA PHE A 101 2.33 10.27 -10.42
C PHE A 101 1.47 9.36 -9.54
N LEU A 102 1.44 8.06 -9.80
CA LEU A 102 0.65 7.10 -9.03
C LEU A 102 1.11 7.02 -7.56
N ASN A 103 2.42 7.06 -7.29
CA ASN A 103 2.95 7.05 -5.93
C ASN A 103 2.57 8.30 -5.14
N TYR A 104 2.40 9.45 -5.80
CA TYR A 104 1.93 10.67 -5.13
C TYR A 104 0.40 10.72 -5.03
N PHE A 105 -0.31 10.36 -6.09
CA PHE A 105 -1.76 10.49 -6.20
C PHE A 105 -2.50 9.46 -5.34
N THR A 106 -2.05 8.21 -5.37
CA THR A 106 -2.77 7.08 -4.74
C THR A 106 -2.92 7.24 -3.22
N PRO A 107 -1.86 7.58 -2.44
CA PRO A 107 -2.00 7.76 -0.99
C PRO A 107 -2.92 8.94 -0.64
N GLN A 108 -2.84 10.03 -1.40
CA GLN A 108 -3.69 11.20 -1.22
C GLN A 108 -5.17 10.86 -1.46
N MET A 109 -5.46 10.13 -2.53
CA MET A 109 -6.82 9.67 -2.82
C MET A 109 -7.34 8.70 -1.75
N SER A 110 -6.52 7.75 -1.28
CA SER A 110 -6.91 6.83 -0.19
C SER A 110 -7.23 7.60 1.10
N ALA A 111 -6.43 8.62 1.45
CA ALA A 111 -6.69 9.49 2.59
C ALA A 111 -8.03 10.25 2.46
N TRP A 112 -8.29 10.87 1.30
CA TRP A 112 -9.55 11.57 1.05
C TRP A 112 -10.77 10.65 1.08
N LEU A 113 -10.66 9.43 0.52
CA LEU A 113 -11.73 8.43 0.60
C LEU A 113 -12.07 8.05 2.03
N ARG A 114 -11.07 7.92 2.91
CA ARG A 114 -11.29 7.66 4.34
C ARG A 114 -12.01 8.84 5.02
N VAL A 115 -11.67 10.07 4.67
CA VAL A 115 -12.39 11.27 5.14
C VAL A 115 -13.85 11.24 4.71
N PHE A 116 -14.14 10.92 3.45
CA PHE A 116 -15.51 10.81 2.96
C PHE A 116 -16.33 9.74 3.68
N ILE A 117 -15.72 8.59 4.01
CA ILE A 117 -16.37 7.55 4.83
C ILE A 117 -16.72 8.08 6.23
N CYS A 118 -15.82 8.82 6.86
CA CYS A 118 -16.07 9.42 8.17
C CYS A 118 -17.22 10.44 8.10
N LEU A 119 -17.23 11.30 7.08
CA LEU A 119 -18.30 12.28 6.85
C LEU A 119 -19.65 11.60 6.60
N ASP A 120 -19.67 10.57 5.75
CA ASP A 120 -20.88 9.78 5.42
C ASP A 120 -21.48 9.13 6.68
N ARG A 121 -20.65 8.71 7.64
CA ARG A 121 -21.12 8.19 8.93
C ARG A 121 -21.52 9.29 9.92
N TYR A 122 -20.85 10.43 9.89
CA TYR A 122 -21.08 11.52 10.85
C TYR A 122 -22.36 12.31 10.56
N LEU A 123 -22.63 12.64 9.28
CA LEU A 123 -23.78 13.49 8.91
C LEU A 123 -25.13 12.92 9.37
N PRO A 124 -25.46 11.62 9.16
CA PRO A 124 -26.73 11.07 9.61
C PRO A 124 -26.90 11.05 11.13
N LEU A 125 -25.79 11.02 11.89
CA LEU A 125 -25.80 11.08 13.35
C LEU A 125 -25.97 12.52 13.85
N SER A 126 -25.30 13.47 13.20
CA SER A 126 -25.35 14.89 13.57
C SER A 126 -26.70 15.54 13.28
N THR A 127 -27.43 15.12 12.25
CA THR A 127 -28.75 15.67 11.91
C THR A 127 -29.88 15.14 12.80
N ARG A 128 -29.59 14.14 13.65
CA ARG A 128 -30.57 13.50 14.53
C ARG A 128 -30.51 13.99 15.99
N ILE A 129 -29.72 15.04 16.25
CA ILE A 129 -29.61 15.80 17.51
C ILE A 129 -30.20 17.18 17.25
#